data_AF-A0A961BLV6-F1
#
_entry.id   AF-A0A961BLV6-F1
#
_cell.length_a   1.000
_cell.length_b   1.000
_cell.length_c   1.000
_cell.angle_alpha   90.00
_cell.angle_beta   90.00
_cell.angle_gamma   90.00
#
_symmetry.space_group_name_H-M   'P 1'
#
loop_
_entity.id
_entity.type
_entity.pdbx_description
1 polymer ?
#
loop_
_entity_poly.entity_id
_entity_poly.type
_entity_poly.pdbx_seq_one_letter_code
_entity_poly.pdbx_strand_id
1 'polypeptide(L)'
;PEAVRGSIDAFAPGFHRREVVAEVGGVVFVNDSKATNPHAAVAAARAYAKVRLLAGGRNKDLDLSEIGRVSSVVHLYGFGESGAKIAADAEVPSSVFSTMAEAFDAAADDARPGDVVLLSPGCTSFDEFGSYAERGRRFTDLVHAREGGAGR
;
A
#
# COMPACT_ATOMS: atom_id res chain seq x y z
N PRO A 1 23.09 -45.89 -13.30
CA PRO A 1 21.75 -45.52 -12.78
C PRO A 1 21.74 -44.02 -12.44
N GLU A 2 21.40 -43.24 -13.45
CA GLU A 2 21.33 -41.77 -13.45
C GLU A 2 20.06 -41.24 -12.79
N ALA A 3 20.21 -40.09 -12.15
CA ALA A 3 19.26 -38.99 -12.03
C ALA A 3 17.82 -39.28 -11.56
N VAL A 4 17.56 -39.01 -10.26
CA VAL A 4 16.38 -38.22 -9.87
C VAL A 4 16.82 -37.13 -8.90
N ARG A 5 17.10 -35.98 -9.50
CA ARG A 5 17.12 -34.65 -8.90
C ARG A 5 15.66 -34.20 -8.82
N GLY A 6 15.19 -33.74 -7.66
CA GLY A 6 13.82 -33.23 -7.53
C GLY A 6 13.63 -32.49 -6.22
N SER A 7 14.06 -31.24 -6.21
CA SER A 7 13.93 -30.27 -5.12
C SER A 7 12.49 -30.18 -4.60
N ILE A 8 12.30 -30.35 -3.29
CA ILE A 8 11.00 -30.15 -2.61
C ILE A 8 11.14 -29.21 -1.40
N ASP A 9 11.87 -28.09 -1.53
CA ASP A 9 12.00 -27.13 -0.41
C ASP A 9 11.84 -25.65 -0.82
N ALA A 10 10.99 -25.38 -1.80
CA ALA A 10 10.61 -24.00 -2.11
C ALA A 10 9.16 -23.90 -2.61
N PHE A 11 8.22 -24.47 -1.86
CA PHE A 11 6.81 -24.06 -2.00
C PHE A 11 6.55 -22.90 -1.03
N ALA A 12 7.04 -21.70 -1.37
CA ALA A 12 6.52 -20.48 -0.81
C ALA A 12 5.27 -20.12 -1.64
N PRO A 13 4.04 -20.12 -1.08
CA PRO A 13 2.90 -19.58 -1.81
C PRO A 13 3.28 -18.17 -2.24
N GLY A 14 3.23 -17.92 -3.55
CA GLY A 14 3.78 -16.72 -4.16
C GLY A 14 3.22 -15.47 -3.55
N PHE A 15 3.93 -14.91 -2.56
CA PHE A 15 3.73 -13.54 -2.12
C PHE A 15 4.04 -12.66 -3.32
N HIS A 16 2.97 -12.19 -3.94
CA HIS A 16 3.00 -11.26 -5.06
C HIS A 16 4.05 -10.18 -4.74
N ARG A 17 5.13 -10.15 -5.52
CA ARG A 17 6.27 -9.27 -5.28
C ARG A 17 5.78 -7.83 -5.17
N ARG A 18 5.80 -7.28 -3.95
CA ARG A 18 5.66 -5.85 -3.68
C ARG A 18 6.71 -5.11 -4.50
N GLU A 19 6.29 -4.09 -5.23
CA GLU A 19 7.17 -3.34 -6.13
C GLU A 19 7.69 -2.12 -5.39
N VAL A 20 8.99 -2.09 -5.08
CA VAL A 20 9.66 -0.86 -4.65
C VAL A 20 9.80 0.03 -5.87
N VAL A 21 9.14 1.18 -5.85
CA VAL A 21 9.14 2.13 -6.97
C VAL A 21 10.40 2.99 -6.94
N ALA A 22 10.67 3.62 -5.79
CA ALA A 22 11.84 4.46 -5.58
C ALA A 22 12.12 4.68 -4.09
N GLU A 23 13.29 5.24 -3.80
CA GLU A 23 13.63 5.81 -2.49
C GLU A 23 13.94 7.30 -2.66
N VAL A 24 13.19 8.17 -1.98
CA VAL A 24 13.33 9.63 -2.10
C VAL A 24 13.55 10.22 -0.72
N GLY A 25 14.68 10.90 -0.51
CA GLY A 25 15.00 11.51 0.78
C GLY A 25 15.02 10.51 1.95
N GLY A 26 15.40 9.25 1.70
CA GLY A 26 15.40 8.17 2.69
C GLY A 26 14.03 7.56 2.99
N VAL A 27 12.99 7.91 2.22
CA VAL A 27 11.64 7.32 2.30
C VAL A 27 11.48 6.33 1.16
N VAL A 28 11.07 5.10 1.47
CA VAL A 28 10.83 4.05 0.46
C VAL A 28 9.37 4.05 0.02
N PHE A 29 9.12 4.10 -1.28
CA PHE A 29 7.78 4.05 -1.85
C PHE A 29 7.50 2.67 -2.44
N VAL A 30 6.43 2.03 -1.96
CA VAL A 30 6.10 0.65 -2.33
C VAL A 30 4.70 0.58 -2.91
N ASN A 31 4.61 0.03 -4.11
CA ASN A 31 3.36 -0.24 -4.81
C ASN A 31 2.94 -1.70 -4.57
N ASP A 32 1.79 -1.86 -3.91
CA ASP A 32 1.08 -3.12 -3.72
C ASP A 32 -0.40 -2.96 -4.13
N SER A 33 -0.66 -2.24 -5.23
CA SER A 33 -2.02 -1.93 -5.70
C SER A 33 -2.89 -3.17 -5.99
N LYS A 34 -2.27 -4.35 -6.12
CA LYS A 34 -2.92 -5.66 -6.30
C LYS A 34 -3.54 -6.21 -5.02
N ALA A 35 -3.21 -5.68 -3.84
CA ALA A 35 -3.84 -6.02 -2.57
C ALA A 35 -5.28 -5.50 -2.53
N THR A 36 -6.18 -6.25 -3.16
CA THR A 36 -7.61 -5.95 -3.28
C THR A 36 -8.46 -6.61 -2.20
N ASN A 37 -7.82 -7.11 -1.13
CA ASN A 37 -8.47 -7.67 0.05
C ASN A 37 -7.72 -7.25 1.34
N PRO A 38 -8.41 -7.20 2.50
CA PRO A 38 -7.84 -6.75 3.76
C PRO A 38 -6.64 -7.58 4.23
N HIS A 39 -6.68 -8.91 4.06
CA HIS A 39 -5.59 -9.79 4.49
C HIS A 39 -4.28 -9.49 3.75
N ALA A 40 -4.33 -9.21 2.45
CA ALA A 40 -3.16 -8.82 1.67
C ALA A 40 -2.59 -7.48 2.16
N ALA A 41 -3.46 -6.50 2.46
CA ALA A 41 -3.04 -5.21 2.98
C ALA A 41 -2.35 -5.30 4.34
N VAL A 42 -2.91 -6.10 5.25
CA VAL A 42 -2.31 -6.38 6.55
C VAL A 42 -0.95 -7.06 6.40
N ALA A 43 -0.84 -8.07 5.52
CA ALA A 43 0.42 -8.76 5.28
C ALA A 43 1.51 -7.84 4.69
N ALA A 44 1.11 -6.94 3.78
CA ALA A 44 2.02 -5.96 3.20
C ALA A 44 2.53 -4.95 4.24
N ALA A 45 1.64 -4.41 5.08
CA ALA A 45 2.00 -3.47 6.13
C ALA A 45 2.91 -4.11 7.20
N ARG A 46 2.68 -5.37 7.58
CA ARG A 46 3.52 -6.10 8.56
C ARG A 46 4.94 -6.40 8.08
N ALA A 47 5.20 -6.29 6.78
CA ALA A 47 6.51 -6.59 6.22
C ALA A 47 7.54 -5.47 6.40
N TYR A 48 7.14 -4.35 6.99
CA TYR A 48 7.99 -3.18 7.24
C TYR A 48 7.83 -2.71 8.68
N ALA A 49 8.84 -2.03 9.22
CA ALA A 49 8.84 -1.58 10.60
C ALA A 49 7.99 -0.33 10.86
N LYS A 50 7.97 0.61 9.89
CA LYS A 50 7.24 1.90 9.99
C LYS A 50 6.57 2.21 8.66
N VAL A 51 5.24 2.19 8.65
CA VAL A 51 4.44 2.28 7.43
C VAL A 51 3.47 3.45 7.49
N ARG A 52 3.47 4.24 6.43
CA ARG A 52 2.40 5.19 6.07
C ARG A 52 1.55 4.52 5.02
N LEU A 53 0.38 4.04 5.44
CA LEU A 53 -0.44 3.15 4.64
C LEU A 53 -1.50 3.95 3.88
N LEU A 54 -1.48 3.84 2.55
CA LEU A 54 -2.58 4.31 1.71
C LEU A 54 -3.55 3.12 1.52
N ALA A 55 -4.73 3.24 2.13
CA ALA A 55 -5.78 2.22 2.09
C ALA A 55 -7.09 2.84 1.60
N GLY A 56 -7.83 2.14 0.74
CA GLY A 56 -8.95 2.77 0.07
C GLY A 56 -9.38 2.08 -1.21
N GLY A 57 -10.54 2.49 -1.72
CA GLY A 57 -11.16 1.88 -2.87
C GLY A 57 -12.63 1.53 -2.63
N ARG A 58 -13.19 0.70 -3.51
CA ARG A 58 -14.54 0.14 -3.36
C ARG A 58 -14.52 -1.16 -2.55
N ASN A 59 -15.20 -1.15 -1.40
CA ASN A 59 -15.40 -2.33 -0.57
C ASN A 59 -16.48 -3.25 -1.17
N LYS A 60 -16.26 -4.55 -1.07
CA LYS A 60 -17.21 -5.60 -1.46
C LYS A 60 -17.68 -6.36 -0.22
N ASP A 61 -18.21 -5.60 0.75
CA ASP A 61 -18.71 -6.12 2.04
C ASP A 61 -17.66 -6.91 2.86
N LEU A 62 -16.38 -6.57 2.71
CA LEU A 62 -15.30 -7.14 3.51
C LEU A 62 -15.17 -6.38 4.84
N ASP A 63 -14.72 -7.09 5.87
CA ASP A 63 -14.28 -6.50 7.12
C ASP A 63 -12.90 -5.85 6.92
N LEU A 64 -12.86 -4.53 7.09
CA LEU A 64 -11.67 -3.70 6.87
C LEU A 64 -11.00 -3.29 8.19
N SER A 65 -11.61 -3.60 9.33
CA SER A 65 -11.14 -3.17 10.66
C SER A 65 -9.70 -3.62 10.94
N GLU A 66 -9.33 -4.80 10.47
CA GLU A 66 -7.99 -5.36 10.63
C GLU A 66 -6.87 -4.52 9.99
N ILE A 67 -7.18 -3.75 8.93
CA ILE A 67 -6.21 -2.84 8.31
C ILE A 67 -5.83 -1.71 9.27
N GLY A 68 -6.80 -1.20 10.01
CA GLY A 68 -6.63 -0.11 10.97
C GLY A 68 -5.94 -0.49 12.27
N ARG A 69 -5.64 -1.79 12.49
CA ARG A 69 -5.04 -2.33 13.72
C ARG A 69 -3.58 -2.75 13.57
N VAL A 70 -2.98 -2.54 12.40
CA VAL A 70 -1.62 -3.02 12.14
C VAL A 70 -0.60 -2.15 12.87
N SER A 71 0.12 -2.72 13.83
CA SER A 71 1.05 -2.00 14.71
C SER A 71 2.24 -1.34 14.01
N SER A 72 2.64 -1.80 12.82
CA SER A 72 3.69 -1.17 12.02
C SER A 72 3.19 0.08 11.27
N VAL A 73 1.88 0.30 11.19
CA VAL A 73 1.29 1.48 10.56
C VAL A 73 1.35 2.64 11.54
N VAL A 74 2.15 3.65 11.19
CA VAL A 74 2.29 4.88 11.98
C VAL A 74 1.20 5.89 11.65
N HIS A 75 0.65 5.84 10.44
CA HIS A 75 -0.50 6.64 10.01
C HIS A 75 -1.22 5.97 8.83
N LEU A 76 -2.55 5.99 8.85
CA LEU A 76 -3.43 5.47 7.80
C LEU A 76 -4.05 6.61 6.99
N TYR A 77 -3.86 6.58 5.68
CA TYR A 77 -4.38 7.55 4.71
C TYR A 77 -5.50 6.88 3.92
N GLY A 78 -6.73 7.07 4.39
CA GLY A 78 -7.95 6.54 3.81
C GLY A 78 -8.36 7.31 2.56
N PHE A 79 -8.64 6.64 1.45
CA PHE A 79 -9.16 7.28 0.23
C PHE A 79 -10.29 6.50 -0.43
N GLY A 80 -10.99 7.14 -1.36
CA GLY A 80 -12.10 6.53 -2.10
C GLY A 80 -13.31 6.19 -1.22
N GLU A 81 -14.22 5.38 -1.75
CA GLU A 81 -15.53 5.10 -1.09
C GLU A 81 -15.37 4.49 0.32
N SER A 82 -14.34 3.66 0.51
CA SER A 82 -14.12 2.94 1.77
C SER A 82 -13.17 3.66 2.73
N GLY A 83 -12.50 4.73 2.29
CA GLY A 83 -11.48 5.41 3.08
C GLY A 83 -12.01 5.88 4.44
N ALA A 84 -13.21 6.47 4.46
CA ALA A 84 -13.85 6.92 5.70
C ALA A 84 -14.16 5.77 6.67
N LYS A 85 -14.62 4.62 6.15
CA LYS A 85 -14.91 3.44 6.96
C LYS A 85 -13.63 2.86 7.56
N ILE A 86 -12.58 2.71 6.75
CA ILE A 86 -11.28 2.21 7.22
C ILE A 86 -10.71 3.11 8.31
N ALA A 87 -10.79 4.44 8.12
CA ALA A 87 -10.29 5.40 9.09
C ALA A 87 -11.11 5.42 10.40
N ALA A 88 -12.43 5.22 10.32
CA ALA A 88 -13.30 5.15 11.49
C ALA A 88 -13.02 3.93 12.38
N ASP A 89 -12.64 2.81 11.77
CA ASP A 89 -12.28 1.57 12.48
C ASP A 89 -10.79 1.52 12.87
N ALA A 90 -10.01 2.57 12.58
CA ALA A 90 -8.57 2.59 12.83
C ALA A 90 -8.22 2.84 14.30
N GLU A 91 -7.31 2.02 14.83
CA GLU A 91 -6.73 2.18 16.17
C GLU A 91 -5.37 2.93 16.12
N VAL A 92 -4.93 3.29 14.92
CA VAL A 92 -3.75 4.11 14.62
C VAL A 92 -4.19 5.50 14.13
N PRO A 93 -3.30 6.52 14.18
CA PRO A 93 -3.60 7.82 13.57
C PRO A 93 -4.10 7.66 12.13
N SER A 94 -5.21 8.31 11.79
CA SER A 94 -5.84 8.17 10.47
C SER A 94 -6.33 9.51 9.92
N SER A 95 -6.39 9.62 8.59
CA SER A 95 -6.92 10.77 7.86
C SER A 95 -7.64 10.30 6.60
N VAL A 96 -8.64 11.06 6.15
CA VAL A 96 -9.49 10.70 5.01
C VAL A 96 -9.33 11.72 3.91
N PHE A 97 -9.19 11.25 2.68
CA PHE A 97 -9.01 12.04 1.47
C PHE A 97 -10.00 11.60 0.40
N SER A 98 -10.28 12.50 -0.55
CA SER A 98 -11.23 12.18 -1.62
C SER A 98 -10.60 11.29 -2.68
N THR A 99 -9.30 11.48 -2.94
CA THR A 99 -8.57 10.75 -3.99
C THR A 99 -7.30 10.08 -3.47
N MET A 100 -6.82 9.06 -4.18
CA MET A 100 -5.53 8.44 -3.88
C MET A 100 -4.37 9.44 -4.00
N ALA A 101 -4.44 10.39 -4.92
CA ALA A 101 -3.39 11.38 -5.13
C ALA A 101 -3.25 12.32 -3.91
N GLU A 102 -4.35 12.82 -3.37
CA GLU A 102 -4.34 13.63 -2.14
C GLU A 102 -3.79 12.85 -0.94
N ALA A 103 -4.21 11.59 -0.79
CA ALA A 103 -3.68 10.70 0.25
C ALA A 103 -2.17 10.46 0.09
N PHE A 104 -1.70 10.33 -1.15
CA PHE A 104 -0.27 10.20 -1.46
C PHE A 104 0.51 11.45 -1.07
N ASP A 105 0.05 12.64 -1.46
CA ASP A 105 0.75 13.89 -1.17
C ASP A 105 0.87 14.10 0.35
N ALA A 106 -0.21 13.89 1.10
CA ALA A 106 -0.18 13.96 2.56
C ALA A 106 0.77 12.91 3.18
N ALA A 107 0.72 11.66 2.72
CA ALA A 107 1.60 10.61 3.22
C ALA A 107 3.08 10.90 2.93
N ALA A 108 3.38 11.44 1.76
CA ALA A 108 4.73 11.77 1.33
C ALA A 108 5.27 13.03 2.02
N ASP A 109 4.42 13.98 2.38
CA ASP A 109 4.78 15.19 3.13
C ASP A 109 5.03 14.91 4.61
N ASP A 110 4.24 14.01 5.21
CA ASP A 110 4.45 13.60 6.60
C ASP A 110 5.65 12.64 6.77
N ALA A 111 6.07 11.97 5.69
CA ALA A 111 7.10 10.94 5.70
C ALA A 111 8.48 11.46 6.12
N ARG A 112 9.16 10.64 6.92
CA ARG A 112 10.52 10.92 7.40
C ARG A 112 11.49 9.85 6.92
N PRO A 113 12.79 10.15 6.80
CA PRO A 113 13.79 9.14 6.47
C PRO A 113 13.65 7.89 7.35
N GLY A 114 13.59 6.71 6.73
CA GLY A 114 13.33 5.42 7.37
C GLY A 114 11.86 4.99 7.39
N ASP A 115 10.92 5.84 6.97
CA ASP A 115 9.52 5.47 6.75
C ASP A 115 9.34 4.76 5.40
N VAL A 116 8.28 3.94 5.33
CA VAL A 116 7.78 3.35 4.07
C VAL A 116 6.41 3.92 3.75
N VAL A 117 6.25 4.52 2.58
CA VAL A 117 4.95 4.90 2.01
C VAL A 117 4.45 3.73 1.17
N LEU A 118 3.39 3.05 1.65
CA LEU A 118 2.88 1.82 1.06
C LEU A 118 1.48 2.04 0.49
N LEU A 119 1.32 1.84 -0.82
CA LEU A 119 0.00 1.66 -1.41
C LEU A 119 -0.42 0.19 -1.26
N SER A 120 -1.29 -0.09 -0.30
CA SER A 120 -1.92 -1.42 -0.16
C SER A 120 -3.41 -1.26 0.16
N PRO A 121 -4.25 -1.13 -0.88
CA PRO A 121 -5.59 -0.53 -0.78
C PRO A 121 -6.61 -1.35 0.02
N GLY A 122 -6.45 -2.66 0.12
CA GLY A 122 -7.39 -3.56 0.79
C GLY A 122 -8.76 -3.70 0.08
N CYS A 123 -9.02 -2.86 -0.91
CA CYS A 123 -10.26 -2.75 -1.66
C CYS A 123 -10.00 -2.76 -3.18
N THR A 124 -11.07 -3.01 -3.94
CA THR A 124 -11.00 -2.95 -5.42
C THR A 124 -10.84 -1.50 -5.90
N SER A 125 -10.28 -1.31 -7.09
CA SER A 125 -9.95 0.02 -7.63
C SER A 125 -11.09 0.73 -8.35
N PHE A 126 -12.24 0.07 -8.53
CA PHE A 126 -13.31 0.46 -9.46
C PHE A 126 -14.14 1.67 -9.05
N ASP A 127 -13.81 2.33 -7.95
CA ASP A 127 -14.35 3.62 -7.55
C ASP A 127 -13.62 4.80 -8.23
N GLU A 128 -12.29 4.74 -8.30
CA GLU A 128 -11.45 5.82 -8.86
C GLU A 128 -10.73 5.42 -10.17
N PHE A 129 -10.49 4.13 -10.42
CA PHE A 129 -9.68 3.63 -11.53
C PHE A 129 -10.35 2.48 -12.30
N GLY A 130 -10.09 2.37 -13.61
CA GLY A 130 -10.57 1.26 -14.43
C GLY A 130 -9.90 -0.08 -14.12
N SER A 131 -8.75 -0.08 -13.46
CA SER A 131 -8.08 -1.31 -12.97
C SER A 131 -7.07 -1.05 -11.85
N TYR A 132 -6.67 -2.11 -11.13
CA TYR A 132 -5.60 -2.02 -10.13
C TYR A 132 -4.25 -1.62 -10.77
N ALA A 133 -4.04 -1.94 -12.05
CA ALA A 133 -2.83 -1.61 -12.79
C ALA A 133 -2.74 -0.11 -13.06
N GLU A 134 -3.88 0.51 -13.39
CA GLU A 134 -3.99 1.96 -13.55
C GLU A 134 -3.73 2.70 -12.23
N ARG A 135 -4.31 2.22 -11.12
CA ARG A 135 -4.02 2.74 -9.77
C ARG A 135 -2.54 2.65 -9.42
N GLY A 136 -1.92 1.49 -9.67
CA GLY A 136 -0.49 1.28 -9.41
C GLY A 136 0.41 2.16 -10.28
N ARG A 137 0.06 2.32 -11.57
CA ARG A 137 0.75 3.26 -12.47
C ARG A 137 0.62 4.69 -11.97
N ARG A 138 -0.57 5.11 -11.53
CA ARG A 138 -0.79 6.46 -11.00
C ARG A 138 0.07 6.73 -9.78
N PHE A 139 0.18 5.77 -8.85
CA PHE A 139 1.09 5.87 -7.70
C PHE A 139 2.55 5.98 -8.15
N THR A 140 2.96 5.15 -9.12
CA THR A 140 4.32 5.16 -9.68
C THR A 140 4.67 6.51 -10.31
N ASP A 141 3.75 7.07 -11.10
CA ASP A 141 3.91 8.39 -11.72
C ASP A 141 4.09 9.50 -10.66
N LEU A 142 3.33 9.44 -9.55
CA LEU A 142 3.44 10.41 -8.45
C LEU A 142 4.79 10.30 -7.72
N VAL A 143 5.29 9.08 -7.50
CA VAL A 143 6.62 8.86 -6.91
C VAL A 143 7.72 9.45 -7.78
N HIS A 144 7.70 9.18 -9.09
CA HIS A 144 8.71 9.73 -10.01
C HIS A 144 8.63 11.25 -10.14
N ALA A 145 7.44 11.84 -10.08
CA ALA A 145 7.29 13.29 -10.04
C ALA A 145 7.97 13.89 -8.80
N ARG A 146 7.90 13.21 -7.65
CA ARG A 146 8.55 13.64 -6.40
C ARG A 146 10.06 13.46 -6.44
N GLU A 147 10.57 12.39 -7.04
CA GLU A 147 12.01 12.22 -7.33
C GLU A 147 12.57 13.40 -8.13
N GLY A 148 11.89 13.78 -9.22
CA GLY A 148 12.30 14.89 -10.08
C GLY A 148 12.16 16.28 -9.43
N GLY A 149 11.38 16.40 -8.35
CA GLY A 149 11.23 17.59 -7.55
C GLY A 149 12.27 17.72 -6.43
N ALA A 150 12.68 16.60 -5.83
CA ALA A 150 13.66 16.56 -4.73
C ALA A 150 15.11 16.86 -5.17
N GLY A 151 15.38 16.81 -6.48
CA GLY A 151 16.68 17.11 -7.08
C GLY A 151 16.88 18.56 -7.56
N ARG A 152 15.99 19.50 -7.20
CA ARG A 152 16.11 20.92 -7.56
C ARG A 152 16.36 21.82 -6.35
#